data_AF-A0A1G5R168-F1
#
_entry.id   AF-A0A1G5R168-F1
#
_cell.length_a   1.000
_cell.length_b   1.000
_cell.length_c   1.000
_cell.angle_alpha   90.00
_cell.angle_beta   90.00
_cell.angle_gamma   90.00
#
_symmetry.space_group_name_H-M   'P 1'
#
loop_
_entity.id
_entity.type
_entity.pdbx_description
1 polymer ?
#
loop_
_entity_poly.entity_id
_entity_poly.type
_entity_poly.pdbx_seq_one_letter_code
_entity_poly.pdbx_strand_id
1 'polypeptide(L)'
;MLLSLLRLFGLLLPALIPSWRFFKTVAPSPRVEYRLFYRGSWGEWCEDRPRPARIGTLQMIRRLFWNPAWNEQLFMVSCSERLIDTPTVHSAAELARRIAQTLPEHEVDFQFRLVFLSREEDQIIKSVEYESARISRAEALA
;
A
#
# COMPACT_ATOMS: atom_id res chain seq x y z
N MET A 1 -22.48 31.60 -19.67
CA MET A 1 -21.67 31.10 -18.54
C MET A 1 -21.57 29.58 -18.50
N LEU A 2 -22.68 28.83 -18.41
CA LEU A 2 -22.65 27.36 -18.29
C LEU A 2 -21.96 26.65 -19.47
N LEU A 3 -22.26 27.06 -20.71
CA LEU A 3 -21.61 26.57 -21.93
C LEU A 3 -20.09 26.86 -21.97
N SER A 4 -19.66 27.99 -21.41
CA SER A 4 -18.24 28.37 -21.33
C SER A 4 -17.48 27.50 -20.33
N LEU A 5 -18.09 27.21 -19.17
CA LEU A 5 -17.55 26.29 -18.17
C LEU A 5 -17.40 24.87 -18.74
N LEU A 6 -18.42 24.37 -19.46
CA LEU A 6 -18.38 23.04 -20.10
C LEU A 6 -17.24 22.91 -21.13
N ARG A 7 -16.99 23.95 -21.92
CA ARG A 7 -15.85 23.98 -22.86
C ARG A 7 -14.51 23.97 -22.13
N LEU A 8 -14.39 24.68 -21.01
CA LEU A 8 -13.17 24.68 -20.19
C LEU A 8 -12.88 23.29 -19.64
N PHE A 9 -13.90 22.60 -19.11
CA PHE A 9 -13.75 21.21 -18.67
C PHE A 9 -13.38 20.30 -19.84
N GLY A 10 -14.01 20.43 -21.00
CA GLY A 10 -13.67 19.64 -22.19
C GLY A 10 -12.21 19.80 -22.66
N LEU A 11 -11.62 20.98 -22.47
CA LEU A 11 -10.22 21.25 -22.82
C LEU A 11 -9.23 20.81 -21.72
N LEU A 12 -9.59 20.95 -20.45
CA LEU A 12 -8.70 20.66 -19.32
C LEU A 12 -8.72 19.20 -18.88
N LEU A 13 -9.87 18.52 -18.96
CA LEU A 13 -10.02 17.14 -18.46
C LEU A 13 -9.01 16.16 -19.09
N PRO A 14 -8.73 16.20 -20.41
CA PRO A 14 -7.73 15.32 -21.03
C PRO A 14 -6.30 15.60 -20.56
N ALA A 15 -6.00 16.85 -20.18
CA ALA A 15 -4.68 17.24 -19.67
C ALA A 15 -4.51 16.89 -18.18
N LEU A 16 -5.58 16.94 -17.40
CA LEU A 16 -5.59 16.63 -15.97
C LEU A 16 -5.65 15.11 -15.69
N ILE A 17 -6.29 14.34 -16.56
CA ILE A 17 -6.43 12.89 -16.43
C ILE A 17 -5.74 12.24 -17.64
N PRO A 18 -4.43 11.99 -17.56
CA PRO A 18 -3.70 11.37 -18.66
C PRO A 18 -4.32 10.01 -18.98
N SER A 19 -4.40 9.69 -20.27
CA SER A 19 -4.95 8.42 -20.72
C SER A 19 -4.12 7.25 -20.15
N TRP A 20 -4.81 6.22 -19.65
CA TRP A 20 -4.16 4.97 -19.22
C TRP A 20 -3.34 4.30 -20.35
N ARG A 21 -3.51 4.72 -21.60
CA ARG A 21 -2.69 4.30 -22.76
C ARG A 21 -1.21 4.68 -22.67
N PHE A 22 -0.81 5.60 -21.78
CA PHE A 22 0.61 5.95 -21.62
C PHE A 22 1.41 4.88 -20.86
N PHE A 23 0.75 4.01 -20.09
CA PHE A 23 1.42 2.95 -19.34
C PHE A 23 1.51 1.69 -20.19
N LYS A 24 2.74 1.33 -20.61
CA LYS A 24 2.98 0.12 -21.43
C LYS A 24 2.71 -1.18 -20.67
N THR A 25 2.95 -1.17 -19.35
CA THR A 25 2.74 -2.32 -18.46
C THR A 25 2.31 -1.82 -17.09
N VAL A 26 1.36 -2.53 -16.47
CA VAL A 26 1.02 -2.34 -15.06
C VAL A 26 1.79 -3.38 -14.27
N ALA A 27 2.80 -2.95 -13.51
CA ALA A 27 3.57 -3.86 -12.67
C ALA A 27 2.73 -4.34 -11.46
N PRO A 28 3.01 -5.55 -10.93
CA PRO A 28 2.45 -6.01 -9.67
C PRO A 28 2.76 -5.00 -8.55
N SER A 29 1.73 -4.54 -7.84
CA SER A 29 1.89 -3.60 -6.74
C SER A 29 2.13 -4.36 -5.43
N PRO A 30 3.15 -4.00 -4.63
CA PRO A 30 3.42 -4.66 -3.36
C PRO A 30 2.28 -4.44 -2.37
N ARG A 31 1.93 -5.51 -1.66
CA ARG A 31 1.03 -5.51 -0.52
C ARG A 31 1.82 -5.94 0.71
N VAL A 32 1.68 -5.16 1.78
CA VAL A 32 2.29 -5.48 3.06
C VAL A 32 1.29 -6.30 3.86
N GLU A 33 1.71 -7.50 4.26
CA GLU A 33 0.98 -8.33 5.21
C GLU A 33 1.81 -8.46 6.48
N TYR A 34 1.14 -8.51 7.63
CA TYR A 34 1.76 -8.75 8.92
C TYR A 34 1.07 -9.91 9.65
N ARG A 35 1.79 -10.55 10.56
CA ARG A 35 1.22 -11.48 11.54
C ARG A 35 1.78 -11.17 12.91
N LEU A 36 0.99 -11.45 13.93
CA LEU A 36 1.34 -11.20 15.32
C LEU A 36 1.86 -12.48 15.97
N PHE A 37 2.85 -12.34 16.83
CA PHE A 37 3.31 -13.37 17.73
C PHE A 37 2.77 -13.10 19.12
N TYR A 38 1.90 -13.99 19.60
CA TYR A 38 1.27 -13.86 20.90
C TYR A 38 1.24 -15.21 21.62
N ARG A 39 1.60 -15.22 22.90
CA ARG A 39 1.61 -16.40 23.78
C ARG A 39 2.32 -17.62 23.20
N GLY A 40 3.44 -17.42 22.51
CA GLY A 40 4.24 -18.52 21.95
C GLY A 40 3.78 -19.03 20.58
N SER A 41 2.79 -18.39 19.96
CA SER A 41 2.24 -18.79 18.66
C SER A 41 2.12 -17.63 17.69
N TRP A 42 2.27 -17.94 16.39
CA TRP A 42 1.98 -17.01 15.31
C TRP A 42 0.49 -17.03 14.98
N GLY A 43 -0.10 -15.84 14.87
CA GLY A 43 -1.42 -15.67 14.27
C GLY A 43 -1.40 -15.75 12.74
N GLU A 44 -2.56 -15.53 12.16
CA GLU A 44 -2.74 -15.47 10.71
C GLU A 44 -2.14 -14.21 10.08
N TRP A 45 -1.86 -14.30 8.77
CA TRP A 45 -1.41 -13.16 7.98
C TRP A 45 -2.58 -12.21 7.67
N CYS A 46 -2.40 -10.94 8.00
CA CYS A 46 -3.37 -9.86 7.80
C CYS A 46 -2.77 -8.77 6.90
N GLU A 47 -3.56 -8.20 5.99
CA GLU A 47 -3.14 -7.05 5.18
C GLU A 47 -3.08 -5.78 6.07
N ASP A 48 -1.97 -5.03 6.00
CA ASP A 48 -1.72 -3.88 6.90
C ASP A 48 -2.71 -2.72 6.70
N ARG A 49 -3.17 -2.51 5.45
CA ARG A 49 -4.21 -1.52 5.11
C ARG A 49 -5.13 -2.11 4.05
N PRO A 50 -6.15 -2.91 4.45
CA PRO A 50 -7.02 -3.57 3.50
C PRO A 50 -7.77 -2.56 2.65
N ARG A 51 -7.79 -2.79 1.34
CA ARG A 51 -8.51 -1.90 0.42
C ARG A 51 -10.02 -2.18 0.54
N PRO A 52 -10.87 -1.14 0.63
CA PRO A 52 -12.32 -1.35 0.67
C PRO A 52 -12.78 -1.98 -0.65
N ALA A 53 -13.63 -3.00 -0.57
CA ALA A 53 -14.14 -3.72 -1.74
C ALA A 53 -15.00 -2.85 -2.67
N ARG A 54 -15.64 -1.81 -2.12
CA ARG A 54 -16.45 -0.84 -2.88
C ARG A 54 -16.20 0.56 -2.33
N ILE A 55 -16.14 1.53 -3.24
CA ILE A 55 -16.02 2.95 -2.92
C ILE A 55 -17.21 3.64 -3.59
N GLY A 56 -17.98 4.41 -2.82
CA GLY A 56 -19.09 5.19 -3.38
C GLY A 56 -18.60 6.33 -4.26
N THR A 57 -19.40 6.75 -5.25
CA THR A 57 -19.03 7.82 -6.20
C THR A 57 -18.62 9.12 -5.51
N LEU A 58 -19.34 9.52 -4.46
CA LEU A 58 -19.00 10.72 -3.68
C LEU A 58 -17.65 10.57 -2.96
N GLN A 59 -17.36 9.39 -2.44
CA GLN A 59 -16.08 9.10 -1.78
C GLN A 59 -14.94 9.09 -2.81
N MET A 60 -15.19 8.63 -4.04
CA MET A 60 -14.25 8.72 -5.15
C MET A 60 -13.92 10.17 -5.54
N ILE A 61 -14.93 11.05 -5.59
CA ILE A 61 -14.72 12.48 -5.87
C ILE A 61 -13.96 13.16 -4.72
N ARG A 62 -14.35 12.90 -3.46
CA ARG A 62 -13.66 13.47 -2.29
C ARG A 62 -12.17 13.09 -2.25
N ARG A 63 -11.86 11.90 -2.74
CA ARG A 63 -10.52 11.35 -2.88
C ARG A 63 -9.65 12.07 -3.92
N LEU A 64 -10.23 12.83 -4.86
CA LEU A 64 -9.44 13.69 -5.77
C LEU A 64 -8.80 14.89 -5.06
N PHE A 65 -9.28 15.23 -3.86
CA PHE A 65 -8.70 16.28 -3.01
C PHE A 65 -7.65 15.66 -2.07
N TRP A 66 -6.70 16.49 -1.62
CA TRP A 66 -5.57 16.09 -0.79
C TRP A 66 -5.95 15.18 0.39
N ASN A 67 -5.26 14.04 0.52
CA ASN A 67 -5.47 13.07 1.60
C ASN A 67 -4.11 12.60 2.19
N PRO A 68 -3.75 12.99 3.42
CA PRO A 68 -2.47 12.64 4.02
C PRO A 68 -2.27 11.12 4.21
N ALA A 69 -3.35 10.37 4.42
CA ALA A 69 -3.27 8.90 4.58
C ALA A 69 -2.82 8.20 3.29
N TRP A 70 -3.03 8.81 2.13
CA TRP A 70 -2.61 8.25 0.84
C TRP A 70 -1.13 8.45 0.57
N ASN A 71 -0.58 9.58 1.02
CA ASN A 71 0.86 9.81 0.94
C ASN A 71 1.62 8.77 1.77
N GLU A 72 1.07 8.38 2.92
CA GLU A 72 1.63 7.32 3.75
C GLU A 72 1.60 5.96 3.03
N GLN A 73 0.49 5.61 2.39
CA GLN A 73 0.39 4.37 1.61
C GLN A 73 1.36 4.36 0.41
N LEU A 74 1.48 5.48 -0.31
CA LEU A 74 2.43 5.62 -1.41
C LEU A 74 3.88 5.49 -0.93
N PHE A 75 4.20 6.13 0.21
CA PHE A 75 5.52 6.01 0.82
C PHE A 75 5.85 4.55 1.16
N MET A 76 4.91 3.82 1.75
CA MET A 76 5.10 2.40 2.05
C MET A 76 5.29 1.53 0.80
N VAL A 77 4.55 1.81 -0.27
CA VAL A 77 4.76 1.15 -1.57
C VAL A 77 6.17 1.42 -2.07
N SER A 78 6.63 2.68 -2.06
CA SER A 78 8.00 3.03 -2.48
C SER A 78 9.08 2.41 -1.60
N CYS A 79 8.85 2.23 -0.29
CA CYS A 79 9.77 1.46 0.56
C CYS A 79 9.76 -0.03 0.19
N SER A 80 8.61 -0.59 -0.14
CA SER A 80 8.48 -1.98 -0.53
C SER A 80 9.17 -2.27 -1.86
N GLU A 81 8.95 -1.42 -2.87
CA GLU A 81 9.62 -1.50 -4.17
C GLU A 81 11.14 -1.41 -4.02
N ARG A 82 11.62 -0.43 -3.23
CA ARG A 82 13.05 -0.30 -2.93
C ARG A 82 13.59 -1.52 -2.19
N LEU A 83 12.84 -2.09 -1.25
CA LEU A 83 13.30 -3.25 -0.48
C LEU A 83 13.50 -4.49 -1.37
N ILE A 84 12.69 -4.65 -2.41
CA ILE A 84 12.83 -5.73 -3.39
C ILE A 84 13.96 -5.47 -4.39
N ASP A 85 14.03 -4.26 -4.93
CA ASP A 85 15.02 -3.93 -5.96
C ASP A 85 16.44 -3.78 -5.38
N THR A 86 16.56 -3.13 -4.22
CA THR A 86 17.84 -2.94 -3.50
C THR A 86 17.59 -3.04 -1.99
N PRO A 87 17.76 -4.23 -1.39
CA PRO A 87 17.49 -4.44 0.01
C PRO A 87 18.26 -3.45 0.92
N THR A 88 17.53 -2.49 1.50
CA THR A 88 18.10 -1.49 2.41
C THR A 88 17.53 -1.66 3.81
N VAL A 89 18.40 -1.59 4.82
CA VAL A 89 18.01 -1.60 6.24
C VAL A 89 17.01 -0.48 6.54
N HIS A 90 17.20 0.70 5.92
CA HIS A 90 16.31 1.83 6.08
C HIS A 90 14.87 1.52 5.62
N SER A 91 14.68 0.91 4.44
CA SER A 91 13.34 0.63 3.92
C SER A 91 12.60 -0.41 4.76
N ALA A 92 13.32 -1.43 5.24
CA ALA A 92 12.76 -2.43 6.16
C ALA A 92 12.38 -1.80 7.52
N ALA A 93 13.24 -0.95 8.09
CA ALA A 93 12.97 -0.25 9.35
C ALA A 93 11.76 0.70 9.23
N GLU A 94 11.67 1.47 8.14
CA GLU A 94 10.56 2.40 7.91
C GLU A 94 9.21 1.68 7.70
N LEU A 95 9.22 0.48 7.11
CA LEU A 95 8.05 -0.39 7.02
C LEU A 95 7.67 -0.94 8.40
N ALA A 96 8.64 -1.52 9.13
CA ALA A 96 8.42 -2.06 10.46
C ALA A 96 7.85 -1.01 11.42
N ARG A 97 8.43 0.19 11.45
CA ARG A 97 7.97 1.31 12.28
C ARG A 97 6.52 1.69 12.00
N ARG A 98 6.13 1.78 10.73
CA ARG A 98 4.76 2.16 10.33
C ARG A 98 3.72 1.09 10.61
N ILE A 99 4.09 -0.18 10.45
CA ILE A 99 3.24 -1.30 10.84
C ILE A 99 3.06 -1.27 12.37
N ALA A 100 4.15 -1.14 13.13
CA ALA A 100 4.10 -1.10 14.59
C ALA A 100 3.19 0.02 15.14
N GLN A 101 3.05 1.15 14.43
CA GLN A 101 2.14 2.25 14.78
C GLN A 101 0.65 1.90 14.62
N THR A 102 0.28 0.94 13.77
CA THR A 102 -1.11 0.49 13.57
C THR A 102 -1.48 -0.70 14.45
N LEU A 103 -0.49 -1.39 15.00
CA LEU A 103 -0.68 -2.53 15.90
C LEU A 103 -1.22 -2.12 17.28
N PRO A 104 -2.00 -3.00 17.94
CA PRO A 104 -2.46 -2.77 19.31
C PRO A 104 -1.28 -2.54 20.27
N GLU A 105 -1.49 -1.76 21.33
CA GLU A 105 -0.44 -1.27 22.24
C GLU A 105 0.31 -2.36 23.03
N HIS A 106 -0.22 -3.59 23.05
CA HIS A 106 0.42 -4.70 23.74
C HIS A 106 1.84 -4.97 23.18
N GLU A 107 2.74 -5.49 24.04
CA GLU A 107 4.06 -5.99 23.65
C GLU A 107 3.93 -7.27 22.82
N VAL A 108 3.42 -7.11 21.61
CA VAL A 108 3.35 -8.18 20.61
C VAL A 108 4.54 -8.03 19.68
N ASP A 109 5.26 -9.12 19.50
CA ASP A 109 6.20 -9.19 18.40
C ASP A 109 5.42 -9.45 17.13
N PHE A 110 5.96 -9.02 16.00
CA PHE A 110 5.32 -9.19 14.72
C PHE A 110 6.33 -9.57 13.65
N GLN A 111 5.81 -10.02 12.54
CA GLN A 111 6.56 -10.24 11.32
C GLN A 111 5.76 -9.64 10.19
N PHE A 112 6.43 -9.13 9.17
CA PHE A 112 5.78 -8.66 7.96
C PHE A 112 6.40 -9.30 6.73
N ARG A 113 5.62 -9.35 5.66
CA ARG A 113 6.05 -9.83 4.36
C ARG A 113 5.54 -8.94 3.24
N LEU A 114 6.28 -8.92 2.14
CA LEU A 114 5.88 -8.25 0.91
C LEU A 114 5.30 -9.26 -0.05
N VAL A 115 4.06 -9.02 -0.42
CA VAL A 115 3.27 -9.85 -1.30
C VAL A 115 3.04 -9.12 -2.62
N PHE A 116 3.35 -9.75 -3.73
CA PHE A 116 3.04 -9.22 -5.05
C PHE A 116 1.90 -10.03 -5.65
N LEU A 117 0.93 -9.31 -6.21
CA LEU A 117 -0.19 -9.91 -6.91
C LEU A 117 -0.01 -9.67 -8.41
N SER A 118 0.22 -10.74 -9.16
CA SER A 118 0.17 -10.75 -10.61
C SER A 118 -1.16 -11.33 -11.07
N ARG A 119 -1.64 -10.89 -12.23
CA ARG A 119 -2.72 -11.57 -12.94
C ARG A 119 -2.08 -12.35 -14.08
N GLU A 120 -2.11 -13.67 -13.97
CA GLU A 120 -1.68 -14.58 -15.03
C GLU A 120 -2.94 -15.24 -15.59
N GLU A 121 -3.22 -14.94 -16.86
CA GLU A 121 -4.45 -15.36 -17.55
C GLU A 121 -5.70 -14.92 -16.77
N ASP A 122 -6.40 -15.86 -16.15
CA ASP A 122 -7.61 -15.62 -15.36
C ASP A 122 -7.44 -15.88 -13.86
N GLN A 123 -6.21 -16.04 -13.39
CA GLN A 123 -5.90 -16.25 -11.98
C GLN A 123 -5.08 -15.10 -11.41
N ILE A 124 -5.36 -14.77 -10.14
CA ILE A 124 -4.53 -13.85 -9.37
C ILE A 124 -3.52 -14.71 -8.61
N ILE A 125 -2.25 -14.61 -9.00
CA ILE A 125 -1.15 -15.32 -8.37
C ILE A 125 -0.52 -14.42 -7.30
N LYS A 126 -0.26 -15.02 -6.15
CA LYS A 126 0.34 -14.36 -5.00
C LYS A 126 1.76 -14.86 -4.81
N SER A 127 2.76 -14.00 -5.04
CA SER A 127 4.16 -14.28 -4.71
C SER A 127 4.57 -13.56 -3.44
N VAL A 128 5.42 -14.21 -2.62
CA VAL A 128 6.04 -13.60 -1.44
C VAL A 128 7.49 -13.35 -1.79
N GLU A 129 7.88 -12.08 -1.91
CA GLU A 129 9.23 -11.69 -2.35
C GLU A 129 10.14 -11.32 -1.16
N TYR A 130 9.55 -11.03 0.01
CA TYR A 130 10.27 -10.69 1.22
C TYR A 130 9.49 -11.13 2.45
N GLU A 131 10.17 -11.69 3.45
CA GLU A 131 9.63 -11.97 4.77
C GLU A 131 10.65 -11.54 5.84
N SER A 132 10.22 -10.72 6.80
CA SER A 132 11.10 -10.18 7.83
C SER A 132 11.48 -11.24 8.87
N ALA A 133 12.51 -10.99 9.68
CA ALA A 133 12.65 -11.71 10.95
C ALA A 133 11.53 -11.32 11.94
N ARG A 134 11.49 -11.97 13.11
CA ARG A 134 10.65 -11.53 14.23
C ARG A 134 11.12 -10.16 14.71
N ILE A 135 10.19 -9.21 14.83
CA ILE A 135 10.47 -7.83 15.24
C ILE A 135 9.65 -7.53 16.49
N SER A 136 10.29 -6.98 17.51
CA SER A 136 9.55 -6.44 18.66
C SER A 136 8.91 -5.11 18.31
N ARG A 137 7.63 -4.92 18.70
CA ARG A 137 6.94 -3.64 18.54
C ARG A 137 7.69 -2.50 19.21
N ALA A 138 8.27 -2.74 20.39
CA ALA A 138 9.02 -1.72 21.12
C ALA A 138 10.29 -1.31 20.36
N GLU A 139 11.03 -2.27 19.82
CA GLU A 139 12.24 -2.01 19.01
C GLU A 139 11.91 -1.29 17.70
N ALA A 140 10.78 -1.62 17.07
CA ALA A 140 10.36 -0.97 15.83
C ALA A 140 9.95 0.51 16.01
N LEU A 141 9.61 0.91 17.24
CA LEU A 141 9.18 2.28 17.58
C LEU A 141 10.27 3.12 18.25
N ALA A 142 11.39 2.51 18.62
CA ALA A 142 12.56 3.18 19.19
C ALA A 142 13.33 3.97 18.12
#